data_AF-A0A936PY89-F1
#
_entry.id   AF-A0A936PY89-F1
#
_cell.length_a   1.000
_cell.length_b   1.000
_cell.length_c   1.000
_cell.angle_alpha   90.00
_cell.angle_beta   90.00
_cell.angle_gamma   90.00
#
_symmetry.space_group_name_H-M   'P 1'
#
loop_
_entity.id
_entity.type
_entity.pdbx_description
1 polymer ?
#
loop_
_entity_poly.entity_id
_entity_poly.type
_entity_poly.pdbx_seq_one_letter_code
_entity_poly.pdbx_strand_id
1 'polypeptide(L)'
;MDRITQVCIKDVRAIEFMELELNRPITVLIGENGAGKSTVLESLELLRKAAEPNFMAQFYAQHRGMSGLLRKGAKAIALSVVIEDDEGKLPWIEYHFVLMSRSSGAVAVAENLYVVR
;
A
#
# COMPACT_ATOMS: atom_id res chain seq x y z
N MET A 1 -10.48 14.68 -11.96
CA MET A 1 -9.36 14.69 -10.98
C MET A 1 -9.07 13.24 -10.65
N ASP A 2 -7.80 12.88 -10.51
CA ASP A 2 -7.44 11.49 -10.24
C ASP A 2 -7.67 11.18 -8.75
N ARG A 3 -8.36 10.09 -8.47
CA ARG A 3 -8.66 9.62 -7.11
C ARG A 3 -8.29 8.16 -6.94
N ILE A 4 -7.83 7.81 -5.74
CA ILE A 4 -7.71 6.40 -5.34
C ILE A 4 -9.12 5.88 -5.02
N THR A 5 -9.59 4.88 -5.75
CA THR A 5 -10.93 4.29 -5.57
C THR A 5 -10.94 2.96 -4.88
N GLN A 6 -9.78 2.30 -4.82
CA GLN A 6 -9.61 1.05 -4.10
C GLN A 6 -8.18 0.98 -3.56
N VAL A 7 -8.03 0.39 -2.38
CA VAL A 7 -6.72 -0.01 -1.84
C VAL A 7 -6.79 -1.46 -1.39
N CYS A 8 -5.78 -2.23 -1.76
CA CYS A 8 -5.57 -3.60 -1.31
C CYS A 8 -4.28 -3.68 -0.49
N ILE A 9 -4.36 -4.29 0.69
CA ILE A 9 -3.27 -4.42 1.65
C ILE A 9 -3.16 -5.88 2.06
N LYS A 10 -1.98 -6.46 1.89
CA LYS A 10 -1.71 -7.84 2.26
C LYS A 10 -0.46 -7.94 3.13
N ASP A 11 -0.59 -8.74 4.20
CA ASP A 11 0.50 -9.13 5.10
C ASP A 11 1.22 -7.97 5.81
N VAL A 12 0.46 -6.93 6.20
CA VAL A 12 0.97 -5.77 6.95
C VAL A 12 0.47 -5.79 8.39
N ARG A 13 1.37 -6.02 9.35
CA ARG A 13 1.11 -6.07 10.80
C ARG A 13 -0.08 -6.99 11.14
N ALA A 14 -1.16 -6.42 11.67
CA ALA A 14 -2.37 -7.14 12.03
C ALA A 14 -3.25 -7.50 10.81
N ILE A 15 -3.02 -6.86 9.66
CA ILE A 15 -3.78 -7.06 8.42
C ILE A 15 -3.17 -8.24 7.66
N GLU A 16 -3.93 -9.32 7.54
CA GLU A 16 -3.60 -10.43 6.65
C GLU A 16 -3.94 -10.09 5.21
N PHE A 17 -5.19 -9.65 5.02
CA PHE A 17 -5.72 -9.18 3.75
C PHE A 17 -6.81 -8.16 4.06
N MET A 18 -6.81 -7.05 3.32
CA MET A 18 -7.89 -6.07 3.35
C MET A 18 -8.01 -5.44 1.98
N GLU A 19 -9.24 -5.35 1.50
CA GLU A 19 -9.63 -4.60 0.32
C GLU A 19 -10.62 -3.53 0.77
N LEU A 20 -10.34 -2.27 0.47
CA LEU A 20 -11.15 -1.14 0.88
C LEU A 20 -11.54 -0.32 -0.34
N GLU A 21 -12.84 -0.19 -0.57
CA GLU A 21 -13.41 0.75 -1.52
C GLU A 21 -13.35 2.19 -0.96
N LEU A 22 -12.85 3.10 -1.79
CA LEU A 22 -12.62 4.51 -1.51
C LEU A 22 -13.37 5.43 -2.50
N ASN A 23 -14.39 4.90 -3.17
CA ASN A 23 -15.22 5.60 -4.18
C ASN A 23 -16.14 6.71 -3.60
N ARG A 24 -16.00 7.05 -2.32
CA ARG A 24 -16.80 8.08 -1.64
C ARG A 24 -15.99 9.36 -1.45
N PRO A 25 -16.62 10.55 -1.46
CA PRO A 25 -15.91 11.82 -1.27
C PRO A 25 -15.14 11.92 0.05
N ILE A 26 -15.62 11.24 1.10
CA ILE A 26 -14.98 11.17 2.41
C ILE A 26 -15.06 9.73 2.90
N THR A 27 -13.90 9.18 3.28
CA THR A 27 -13.78 7.87 3.94
C THR A 27 -13.38 8.09 5.40
N VAL A 28 -14.14 7.50 6.33
CA VAL A 28 -13.86 7.56 7.77
C VAL A 28 -13.47 6.17 8.26
N LEU A 29 -12.27 6.03 8.81
CA LEU A 29 -11.78 4.78 9.42
C LEU A 29 -12.14 4.77 10.92
N ILE A 30 -13.05 3.88 11.33
CA ILE A 30 -13.53 3.76 12.73
C ILE A 30 -13.23 2.35 13.25
N GLY A 31 -12.80 2.26 14.51
CA GLY A 31 -12.54 1.00 15.19
C GLY A 31 -11.63 1.18 16.41
N GLU A 32 -11.41 0.11 17.17
CA GLU A 32 -10.56 0.11 18.36
C GLU A 32 -9.08 0.44 18.04
N ASN A 33 -8.32 0.84 19.05
CA ASN A 33 -6.88 1.03 18.88
C ASN A 33 -6.22 -0.31 18.49
N GLY A 34 -5.25 -0.26 17.56
CA GLY A 34 -4.64 -1.48 17.02
C GLY A 34 -5.44 -2.20 15.92
N ALA A 35 -6.68 -1.78 15.62
CA ALA A 35 -7.50 -2.39 14.55
C ALA A 35 -6.98 -2.18 13.11
N GLY A 36 -5.80 -1.56 12.92
CA GLY A 36 -5.19 -1.39 11.60
C GLY A 36 -5.43 -0.03 10.93
N LYS A 37 -6.21 0.89 11.52
CA LYS A 37 -6.50 2.21 10.93
C LYS A 37 -5.24 2.98 10.47
N SER A 38 -4.24 3.13 11.34
CA SER A 38 -2.97 3.78 10.97
C SER A 38 -2.15 2.93 9.98
N THR A 39 -2.35 1.61 9.96
CA THR A 39 -1.69 0.73 8.98
C THR A 39 -2.23 0.96 7.58
N VAL A 40 -3.50 1.31 7.42
CA VAL A 40 -4.07 1.73 6.13
C VAL A 40 -3.37 3.00 5.62
N LEU A 41 -3.26 4.02 6.48
CA LEU A 41 -2.59 5.28 6.12
C LEU A 41 -1.11 5.08 5.81
N GLU A 42 -0.39 4.30 6.61
CA GLU A 42 1.01 3.98 6.35
C GLU A 42 1.19 3.18 5.04
N SER A 43 0.25 2.32 4.69
CA SER A 43 0.31 1.58 3.42
C SER A 43 0.17 2.51 2.21
N LEU A 44 -0.73 3.50 2.29
CA LEU A 44 -0.85 4.55 1.27
C LEU A 44 0.40 5.43 1.20
N GLU A 45 0.98 5.78 2.35
CA GLU A 45 2.25 6.52 2.41
C GLU A 45 3.41 5.72 1.77
N LEU A 46 3.50 4.42 2.04
CA LEU A 46 4.49 3.54 1.44
C LEU A 46 4.37 3.50 -0.08
N LEU A 47 3.15 3.36 -0.61
CA LEU A 47 2.91 3.41 -2.06
C LEU A 47 3.32 4.76 -2.66
N ARG A 48 2.99 5.88 -1.99
CA ARG A 48 3.42 7.22 -2.42
C ARG A 48 4.94 7.34 -2.47
N LYS A 49 5.65 6.78 -1.49
CA LYS A 49 7.12 6.81 -1.40
C LYS A 49 7.79 5.80 -2.32
N ALA A 50 7.13 4.72 -2.71
CA ALA A 50 7.70 3.68 -3.57
C ALA A 50 8.18 4.25 -4.91
N ALA A 51 7.50 5.28 -5.41
CA ALA A 51 7.90 6.03 -6.60
C ALA A 51 9.10 6.98 -6.40
N GLU A 52 9.65 7.14 -5.19
CA GLU A 52 10.76 8.04 -4.90
C GLU A 52 12.13 7.34 -4.97
N PRO A 53 13.19 7.98 -5.51
CA PRO A 53 14.51 7.35 -5.68
C PRO A 53 15.18 6.87 -4.39
N ASN A 54 14.83 7.45 -3.24
CA ASN A 54 15.40 7.14 -1.93
C ASN A 54 14.46 6.30 -1.05
N PHE A 55 13.48 5.63 -1.66
CA PHE A 55 12.46 4.84 -0.98
C PHE A 55 13.03 3.95 0.15
N MET A 56 14.04 3.14 -0.15
CA MET A 56 14.60 2.18 0.82
C MET A 56 15.17 2.86 2.07
N ALA A 57 15.83 4.01 1.91
CA ALA A 57 16.33 4.77 3.06
C ALA A 57 15.18 5.30 3.93
N GLN A 58 14.14 5.84 3.31
CA GLN A 58 12.94 6.31 4.02
C GLN A 58 12.20 5.16 4.72
N PHE A 59 12.10 4.01 4.05
CA PHE A 59 11.46 2.80 4.55
C PHE A 59 12.07 2.34 5.88
N TYR A 60 13.40 2.30 5.98
CA TYR A 60 14.07 1.96 7.24
C TYR A 60 13.96 3.06 8.29
N ALA A 61 14.12 4.33 7.89
CA ALA A 61 14.13 5.45 8.82
C ALA A 61 12.77 5.70 9.49
N GLN A 62 11.68 5.58 8.73
CA GLN A 62 10.34 5.98 9.18
C GLN A 62 9.46 4.79 9.58
N HIS A 63 9.62 3.64 8.91
CA HIS A 63 8.78 2.47 9.15
C HIS A 63 9.51 1.31 9.85
N ARG A 64 10.77 1.52 10.25
CA ARG A 64 11.65 0.51 10.89
C ARG A 64 11.90 -0.72 10.00
N GLY A 65 11.73 -0.58 8.69
CA GLY A 65 11.92 -1.67 7.73
C GLY A 65 10.89 -2.80 7.86
N MET A 66 11.24 -4.01 7.38
CA MET A 66 10.32 -5.15 7.39
C MET A 66 9.90 -5.57 8.81
N SER A 67 10.76 -5.43 9.82
CA SER A 67 10.43 -5.84 11.19
C SER A 67 9.31 -5.01 11.82
N GLY A 68 9.10 -3.77 11.37
CA GLY A 68 8.03 -2.89 11.84
C GLY A 68 6.69 -3.05 11.11
N LEU A 69 6.68 -3.73 9.95
CA LEU A 69 5.53 -3.77 9.05
C LEU A 69 5.08 -5.18 8.70
N LEU A 70 5.98 -6.15 8.57
CA LEU A 70 5.64 -7.48 8.10
C LEU A 70 4.77 -8.21 9.10
N ARG A 71 3.64 -8.76 8.63
CA ARG A 71 2.81 -9.65 9.44
C ARG A 71 3.60 -10.87 9.88
N LYS A 72 3.39 -11.32 11.13
CA LYS A 72 4.05 -12.52 11.67
C LYS A 72 3.76 -13.74 10.78
N GLY A 73 4.82 -14.39 10.31
CA GLY A 73 4.74 -15.58 9.46
C GLY A 73 4.67 -15.29 7.95
N ALA A 74 4.45 -14.04 7.56
CA ALA A 74 4.51 -13.63 6.16
C ALA A 74 5.97 -13.48 5.70
N LYS A 75 6.17 -13.49 4.38
CA LYS A 75 7.48 -13.30 3.73
C LYS A 75 7.57 -12.00 2.92
N ALA A 76 6.43 -11.42 2.59
CA ALA A 76 6.34 -10.21 1.80
C ALA A 76 5.13 -9.39 2.25
N ILE A 77 5.16 -8.10 1.92
CA ILE A 77 4.03 -7.19 1.95
C ILE A 77 3.65 -6.93 0.49
N ALA A 78 2.35 -6.95 0.19
CA ALA A 78 1.84 -6.55 -1.12
C ALA A 78 0.80 -5.45 -0.93
N LEU A 79 0.97 -4.37 -1.69
CA LEU A 79 0.11 -3.19 -1.67
C LEU A 79 -0.33 -2.89 -3.10
N SER A 80 -1.61 -2.59 -3.30
CA SER A 80 -2.07 -2.02 -4.56
C SER A 80 -3.13 -0.96 -4.38
N VAL A 81 -3.23 -0.08 -5.37
CA VAL A 81 -4.28 0.93 -5.47
C VAL A 81 -4.85 0.95 -6.89
N VAL A 82 -6.15 1.20 -6.98
CA VAL A 82 -6.82 1.59 -8.22
C VAL A 82 -6.99 3.09 -8.22
N ILE A 83 -6.60 3.73 -9.31
CA ILE A 83 -6.70 5.18 -9.53
C ILE A 83 -7.60 5.41 -10.73
N GLU A 84 -8.65 6.20 -10.53
CA GLU A 84 -9.63 6.57 -11.55
C GLU A 84 -9.67 8.08 -11.74
N ASP A 85 -9.98 8.52 -12.96
CA ASP A 85 -10.38 9.89 -13.22
C ASP A 85 -11.87 10.07 -12.87
N ASP A 86 -12.17 11.07 -12.03
CA ASP A 86 -13.55 11.43 -11.67
C ASP A 86 -14.48 11.67 -12.86
N GLU A 87 -13.94 12.16 -13.99
CA GLU A 87 -14.73 12.46 -15.19
C GLU A 87 -14.94 11.22 -16.08
N GLY A 88 -14.30 10.09 -15.77
CA GLY A 88 -14.37 8.85 -16.54
C GLY A 88 -13.83 8.99 -17.96
N LYS A 89 -12.97 9.98 -18.22
CA LYS A 89 -12.43 10.26 -19.56
C LYS A 89 -11.11 9.55 -19.82
N LEU A 90 -10.41 9.18 -18.76
CA LEU A 90 -9.13 8.49 -18.80
C LEU A 90 -9.30 7.02 -18.37
N PRO A 91 -8.48 6.10 -18.92
CA PRO A 91 -8.42 4.74 -18.41
C PRO A 91 -7.98 4.74 -16.95
N TRP A 92 -8.61 3.91 -16.14
CA TRP A 92 -8.16 3.63 -14.77
C TRP A 92 -6.82 2.88 -14.75
N ILE A 93 -6.08 3.11 -13.66
CA ILE A 93 -4.74 2.59 -13.43
C ILE A 93 -4.78 1.68 -12.20
N GLU A 94 -4.16 0.50 -12.31
CA GLU A 94 -3.83 -0.33 -11.16
C GLU A 94 -2.32 -0.28 -10.92
N TYR A 95 -1.92 0.20 -9.74
CA TYR A 95 -0.52 0.21 -9.31
C TYR A 95 -0.31 -0.84 -8.21
N HIS A 96 0.66 -1.71 -8.40
CA HIS A 96 0.94 -2.84 -7.50
C HIS A 96 2.42 -2.90 -7.13
N PHE A 97 2.69 -2.98 -5.83
CA PHE A 97 4.04 -2.95 -5.25
C PHE A 97 4.22 -4.07 -4.21
N VAL A 98 5.34 -4.79 -4.29
CA VAL A 98 5.64 -5.91 -3.38
C VAL A 98 7.04 -5.80 -2.82
N LEU A 99 7.12 -5.81 -1.48
CA LEU A 99 8.37 -5.90 -0.73
C LEU A 99 8.51 -7.27 -0.10
N MET A 100 9.59 -7.97 -0.44
CA MET A 100 9.95 -9.24 0.18
C MET A 100 11.03 -9.06 1.22
N SER A 101 10.88 -9.72 2.36
CA SER A 101 11.95 -9.81 3.36
C SER A 101 13.00 -10.82 2.91
N ARG A 102 14.27 -10.44 3.04
CA ARG A 102 15.44 -11.32 2.86
C ARG A 102 16.33 -11.24 4.09
N SER A 103 17.28 -12.17 4.21
CA SER A 103 18.20 -12.27 5.36
C SER A 103 18.92 -10.96 5.71
N SER A 104 19.17 -10.08 4.74
CA SER A 104 19.85 -8.79 4.91
C SER A 104 18.93 -7.57 4.88
N GLY A 105 17.60 -7.74 4.80
CA GLY A 105 16.68 -6.59 4.75
C GLY A 105 15.40 -6.82 3.93
N ALA A 106 15.09 -5.86 3.07
CA ALA A 106 13.93 -5.85 2.18
C ALA A 106 14.38 -5.67 0.73
N VAL A 107 13.62 -6.20 -0.21
CA VAL A 107 13.80 -5.99 -1.65
C VAL A 107 12.43 -5.81 -2.29
N ALA A 108 12.31 -4.82 -3.19
CA ALA A 108 11.17 -4.74 -4.09
C ALA A 108 11.27 -5.87 -5.12
N VAL A 109 10.30 -6.79 -5.10
CA VAL A 109 10.26 -7.95 -6.01
C VAL A 109 9.25 -7.78 -7.14
N ALA A 110 8.34 -6.81 -7.02
CA ALA A 110 7.42 -6.42 -8.06
C ALA A 110 7.03 -4.95 -7.90
N GLU A 111 7.00 -4.25 -9.02
CA GLU A 111 6.43 -2.92 -9.17
C GLU A 111 5.80 -2.87 -10.56
N ASN A 112 4.47 -2.88 -10.62
CA ASN A 112 3.74 -2.95 -11.87
C ASN A 112 2.71 -1.83 -11.92
N LEU A 113 2.56 -1.25 -13.11
CA LEU A 113 1.50 -0.32 -13.46
C LEU A 113 0.71 -0.92 -14.62
N TYR A 114 -0.57 -1.16 -14.42
CA TYR A 114 -1.49 -1.63 -15.45
C TYR A 114 -2.45 -0.51 -15.82
N VAL A 115 -2.50 -0.19 -17.12
CA VAL A 115 -3.54 0.67 -17.68
C VAL A 115 -4.68 -0.23 -18.11
N VAL A 116 -5.81 -0.14 -17.41
CA VAL A 116 -7.00 -0.93 -17.72
C VAL A 116 -7.93 -0.06 -18.56
N ARG A 117 -8.56 -0.62 -19.60
CA ARG A 117 -9.44 0.13 -20.51
C ARG A 117 -10.90 -0.19 -20.24
#